data_AF-A0A1Y3Y4L1-F1
#
_entry.id   AF-A0A1Y3Y4L1-F1
#
_cell.length_a   1.000
_cell.length_b   1.000
_cell.length_c   1.000
_cell.angle_alpha   90.00
_cell.angle_beta   90.00
_cell.angle_gamma   90.00
#
_symmetry.space_group_name_H-M   'P 1'
#
loop_
_entity.id
_entity.type
_entity.pdbx_description
1 polymer ?
#
loop_
_entity_poly.entity_id
_entity_poly.type
_entity_poly.pdbx_seq_one_letter_code
_entity_poly.pdbx_strand_id
1 'polypeptide(L)'
;MDSSGKCGESYYLRVLQMLESYFHDQHWKTLFLKGGCYWLAELLHQGIRDSKIVINRVEEHCAVAFNHGIYDVTGRISGKNFHIASPREISFMKKNYIPQFNTEKLERYLKML
;
A
#
# COMPACT_ATOMS: atom_id res chain seq x y z
N MET A 1 10.33 -11.54 -23.41
CA MET A 1 9.23 -11.52 -22.42
C MET A 1 9.75 -12.25 -21.20
N ASP A 2 10.18 -11.51 -20.17
CA ASP A 2 10.53 -12.12 -18.89
C ASP A 2 9.25 -12.24 -18.06
N SER A 3 8.85 -13.49 -17.84
CA SER A 3 7.70 -13.92 -17.03
C SER A 3 7.99 -13.88 -15.54
N SER A 4 9.06 -13.22 -15.10
CA SER A 4 9.40 -13.13 -13.69
C SER A 4 8.47 -12.13 -12.98
N GLY A 5 7.59 -12.64 -12.12
CA GLY A 5 6.84 -11.84 -11.13
C GLY A 5 7.73 -11.13 -10.09
N LYS A 6 8.99 -10.81 -10.44
CA LYS A 6 10.00 -10.24 -9.55
C LYS A 6 9.95 -8.72 -9.46
N CYS A 7 9.43 -8.04 -10.49
CA CYS A 7 9.44 -6.57 -10.53
C CYS A 7 8.55 -5.94 -9.44
N GLY A 8 7.31 -6.43 -9.28
CA GLY A 8 6.37 -5.89 -8.30
C GLY A 8 6.80 -6.13 -6.84
N GLU A 9 7.26 -7.35 -6.54
CA GLU A 9 7.71 -7.71 -5.19
C GLU A 9 8.98 -6.94 -4.79
N SER A 10 9.94 -6.79 -5.72
CA SER A 10 11.16 -6.02 -5.44
C SER A 10 10.86 -4.54 -5.17
N TYR A 11 9.95 -3.94 -5.95
CA TYR A 11 9.51 -2.56 -5.72
C TYR A 11 8.80 -2.42 -4.37
N TYR A 12 7.87 -3.31 -4.07
CA TYR A 12 7.17 -3.35 -2.79
C TYR A 12 8.13 -3.44 -1.60
N LEU A 13 9.08 -4.38 -1.64
CA LEU A 13 10.08 -4.55 -0.57
C LEU A 13 10.96 -3.31 -0.41
N ARG A 14 11.38 -2.68 -1.53
CA ARG A 14 12.17 -1.45 -1.50
C ARG A 14 11.40 -0.30 -0.86
N VAL A 15 10.11 -0.15 -1.18
CA VAL A 15 9.23 0.84 -0.53
C VAL A 15 9.17 0.59 0.97
N LEU A 16 8.90 -0.65 1.41
CA LEU A 16 8.84 -0.95 2.85
C LEU A 16 10.14 -0.68 3.59
N GLN A 17 11.29 -1.02 3.01
CA GLN A 17 12.62 -0.73 3.58
C GLN A 17 12.85 0.78 3.74
N MET A 18 12.43 1.58 2.76
CA MET A 18 12.53 3.04 2.85
C MET A 18 11.57 3.62 3.89
N LEU A 19 10.35 3.10 4.01
CA LEU A 19 9.42 3.52 5.07
C LEU A 19 9.96 3.19 6.46
N GLU A 20 10.48 1.98 6.66
CA GLU A 20 11.12 1.58 7.90
C GLU A 20 12.31 2.48 8.25
N SER A 21 13.14 2.79 7.25
CA SER A 21 14.27 3.72 7.40
C SER A 21 13.81 5.15 7.67
N TYR A 22 12.68 5.61 7.13
CA TYR A 22 12.20 6.98 7.34
C TYR A 22 11.63 7.18 8.76
N PHE A 23 10.83 6.23 9.24
CA PHE A 23 10.13 6.38 10.52
C PHE A 23 11.01 6.04 11.72
N HIS A 24 12.01 5.16 11.57
CA HIS A 24 12.94 4.76 12.64
C HIS A 24 12.25 4.30 13.95
N ASP A 25 10.98 3.87 13.90
CA ASP A 25 10.15 3.50 15.04
C ASP A 25 9.57 2.08 14.85
N GLN A 26 9.57 1.22 15.88
CA GLN A 26 9.13 -0.18 15.73
C GLN A 26 7.63 -0.36 15.41
N HIS A 27 6.80 0.66 15.61
CA HIS A 27 5.35 0.63 15.42
C HIS A 27 4.89 1.47 14.21
N TRP A 28 5.81 1.89 13.34
CA TRP A 28 5.51 2.73 12.18
C TRP A 28 4.39 2.16 11.29
N LYS A 29 4.30 0.82 11.19
CA LYS A 29 3.27 0.11 10.43
C LYS A 29 1.84 0.43 10.91
N THR A 30 1.65 0.74 12.19
CA THR A 30 0.35 1.10 12.75
C THR A 30 -0.20 2.41 12.15
N LEU A 31 0.67 3.33 11.73
CA LEU A 31 0.26 4.56 11.04
C LEU A 31 -0.46 4.26 9.71
N PHE A 32 -0.07 3.17 9.06
CA PHE A 32 -0.68 2.72 7.81
C PHE A 32 -1.95 1.92 8.09
N LEU A 33 -1.95 1.05 9.11
CA LEU A 33 -3.14 0.27 9.48
C LEU A 33 -4.30 1.14 10.03
N LYS A 34 -4.02 2.37 10.50
CA LYS A 34 -5.03 3.28 11.10
C LYS A 34 -5.33 4.53 10.26
N GLY A 35 -4.93 4.55 8.99
CA GLY A 35 -5.23 5.68 8.11
C GLY A 35 -4.37 5.78 6.86
N GLY A 36 -3.13 5.30 6.91
CA GLY A 36 -2.22 5.37 5.74
C GLY A 36 -2.39 4.26 4.70
N CYS A 37 -3.30 3.30 4.87
CA CYS A 37 -3.41 2.12 4.02
C CYS A 37 -3.73 2.47 2.56
N TYR A 38 -4.64 3.41 2.33
CA TYR A 38 -4.96 3.86 0.98
C TYR A 38 -3.78 4.60 0.33
N TRP A 39 -3.10 5.49 1.07
CA TRP A 39 -1.93 6.22 0.55
C TRP A 39 -0.83 5.26 0.10
N LEU A 40 -0.54 4.23 0.91
CA LEU A 40 0.44 3.20 0.55
C LEU A 40 -0.02 2.37 -0.65
N ALA A 41 -1.29 2.00 -0.68
CA ALA A 41 -1.87 1.28 -1.81
C ALA A 41 -1.79 2.08 -3.11
N GLU A 42 -2.05 3.39 -3.08
CA GLU A 42 -1.94 4.27 -4.25
C GLU A 42 -0.49 4.41 -4.72
N LEU A 43 0.46 4.62 -3.80
CA LEU A 43 1.90 4.67 -4.11
C LEU A 43 2.38 3.38 -4.78
N LEU A 44 2.05 2.21 -4.20
CA LEU A 44 2.44 0.91 -4.74
C LEU A 44 1.78 0.66 -6.10
N HIS A 45 0.51 1.04 -6.26
CA HIS A 45 -0.22 0.87 -7.50
C HIS A 45 0.41 1.66 -8.66
N GLN A 46 0.94 2.86 -8.39
CA GLN A 46 1.65 3.67 -9.38
C GLN A 46 2.99 3.05 -9.80
N GLY A 47 3.68 2.38 -8.89
CA GLY A 47 5.00 1.77 -9.16
C GLY A 47 4.96 0.33 -9.68
N ILE A 48 3.87 -0.40 -9.45
CA ILE A 48 3.74 -1.83 -9.80
C ILE A 48 2.78 -2.01 -10.97
N ARG A 49 3.31 -2.48 -12.11
CA ARG A 49 2.51 -2.80 -13.29
C ARG A 49 1.47 -3.89 -12.99
N ASP A 50 0.29 -3.78 -13.61
CA ASP A 50 -0.83 -4.72 -13.51
C ASP A 50 -1.38 -4.94 -12.09
N SER A 51 -0.98 -4.10 -11.13
CA SER A 51 -1.53 -4.12 -9.80
C SER A 51 -2.96 -3.59 -9.76
N LYS A 52 -3.70 -3.95 -8.71
CA LYS A 52 -5.05 -3.44 -8.43
C LYS A 52 -5.15 -3.03 -6.97
N ILE A 53 -5.76 -1.88 -6.72
CA ILE A 53 -6.18 -1.52 -5.37
C ILE A 53 -7.37 -2.40 -5.00
N VAL A 54 -7.29 -3.06 -3.85
CA VAL A 54 -8.34 -3.94 -3.32
C VAL A 54 -8.76 -3.46 -1.94
N ILE A 55 -10.03 -3.69 -1.60
CA ILE A 55 -10.60 -3.25 -0.33
C ILE A 55 -11.33 -4.41 0.36
N ASN A 56 -11.18 -4.49 1.68
CA ASN A 56 -12.02 -5.28 2.56
C ASN A 56 -12.94 -4.32 3.32
N ARG A 57 -14.24 -4.34 3.01
CA ARG A 57 -15.23 -3.45 3.66
C ARG A 57 -15.48 -3.77 5.12
N VAL A 58 -15.31 -5.03 5.52
CA VAL A 58 -15.59 -5.47 6.90
C VAL A 58 -14.53 -4.92 7.85
N GLU A 59 -13.28 -4.93 7.38
CA GLU A 59 -12.13 -4.41 8.14
C GLU A 59 -11.82 -2.95 7.81
N GLU A 60 -12.58 -2.35 6.88
CA GLU A 60 -12.34 -1.03 6.31
C GLU A 60 -10.87 -0.80 5.91
N HIS A 61 -10.25 -1.82 5.32
CA HIS A 61 -8.83 -1.83 4.98
C HIS A 61 -8.60 -1.91 3.47
N CYS A 62 -7.55 -1.23 3.01
CA CYS A 62 -7.16 -1.15 1.61
C CYS A 62 -5.74 -1.70 1.43
N ALA A 63 -5.55 -2.48 0.36
CA ALA A 63 -4.30 -3.15 0.04
C ALA A 63 -4.07 -3.15 -1.49
N VAL A 64 -2.95 -3.72 -1.93
CA VAL A 64 -2.62 -3.84 -3.36
C VAL A 64 -2.47 -5.30 -3.76
N ALA A 65 -3.22 -5.70 -4.78
CA ALA A 65 -3.16 -7.01 -5.40
C ALA A 65 -2.21 -6.98 -6.61
N PHE A 66 -1.24 -7.88 -6.65
CA PHE A 66 -0.36 -8.13 -7.80
C PHE A 66 0.28 -9.52 -7.65
N ASN A 67 0.76 -10.12 -8.75
CA ASN A 67 1.43 -11.43 -8.77
C ASN A 67 0.72 -12.51 -7.93
N HIS A 68 -0.62 -12.60 -8.03
CA HIS A 68 -1.43 -13.58 -7.29
C HIS A 68 -1.36 -13.45 -5.76
N GLY A 69 -0.97 -12.29 -5.23
CA GLY A 69 -0.97 -11.95 -3.80
C GLY A 69 -1.65 -10.62 -3.53
N ILE A 70 -2.04 -10.41 -2.27
CA ILE A 70 -2.50 -9.12 -1.74
C ILE A 70 -1.50 -8.70 -0.68
N TYR A 71 -1.09 -7.43 -0.74
CA TYR A 71 -0.02 -6.88 0.07
C TYR A 71 -0.45 -5.57 0.72
N ASP A 72 -0.12 -5.43 1.99
CA ASP A 72 -0.23 -4.18 2.72
C ASP A 72 1.12 -3.84 3.40
N VAL A 73 1.12 -2.92 4.36
CA VAL A 73 2.32 -2.52 5.10
C VAL A 73 2.99 -3.66 5.89
N THR A 74 2.25 -4.72 6.20
CA THR A 74 2.70 -5.83 7.05
C THR A 74 3.35 -6.95 6.26
N GLY A 75 3.07 -7.05 4.97
CA GLY A 75 3.53 -8.17 4.15
C GLY A 75 2.45 -8.60 3.15
N ARG A 76 2.60 -9.84 2.69
CA ARG A 76 1.53 -10.57 2.02
C ARG A 76 0.45 -10.94 3.05
N ILE A 77 -0.80 -10.64 2.74
CA ILE A 77 -1.96 -10.91 3.59
C ILE A 77 -2.94 -11.88 2.92
N SER A 78 -3.89 -12.39 3.71
CA SER A 78 -4.99 -13.19 3.17
C SER A 78 -5.88 -12.35 2.26
N GLY A 79 -6.30 -12.91 1.12
CA GLY A 79 -7.24 -12.25 0.22
C GLY A 79 -8.71 -12.39 0.61
N LYS A 80 -9.01 -12.98 1.78
CA LYS A 80 -10.39 -13.17 2.25
C LYS A 80 -11.11 -11.83 2.35
N ASN A 81 -12.31 -11.74 1.78
CA ASN A 81 -13.18 -10.54 1.76
C ASN A 81 -12.61 -9.32 1.02
N PHE A 82 -11.47 -9.44 0.33
CA PHE A 82 -10.97 -8.40 -0.54
C PHE A 82 -11.59 -8.51 -1.94
N HIS A 83 -11.95 -7.37 -2.51
CA HIS A 83 -12.33 -7.24 -3.91
C HIS A 83 -11.70 -5.98 -4.52
N ILE A 84 -11.68 -5.89 -5.85
CA ILE A 84 -11.15 -4.73 -6.57
C ILE A 84 -11.96 -3.48 -6.16
N ALA A 85 -11.26 -2.45 -5.69
CA ALA A 85 -11.91 -1.25 -5.19
C ALA A 85 -12.60 -0.48 -6.33
N SER A 86 -13.87 -0.14 -6.11
CA SER A 86 -14.61 0.77 -6.97
C SER A 86 -14.22 2.24 -6.72
N PRO A 87 -14.50 3.17 -7.66
CA PRO A 87 -14.25 4.59 -7.45
C PRO A 87 -14.93 5.16 -6.19
N ARG A 88 -16.13 4.65 -5.84
CA ARG A 88 -16.85 5.07 -4.63
C ARG A 88 -16.12 4.68 -3.36
N GLU A 89 -15.57 3.47 -3.33
CA GLU A 89 -14.79 2.98 -2.18
C GLU A 89 -13.47 3.72 -2.04
N ILE A 90 -12.79 3.98 -3.16
CA ILE A 90 -11.58 4.80 -3.17
C ILE A 90 -11.87 6.19 -2.60
N SER A 91 -12.97 6.82 -3.03
CA SER A 91 -13.41 8.13 -2.51
C SER A 91 -13.72 8.08 -1.01
N PHE A 92 -14.38 7.01 -0.54
CA PHE A 92 -14.62 6.78 0.88
C PHE A 92 -13.32 6.65 1.68
N MET A 93 -12.34 5.89 1.18
CA MET A 93 -11.05 5.74 1.84
C MET A 93 -10.31 7.08 1.93
N LYS A 94 -10.20 7.82 0.82
CA LYS A 94 -9.55 9.15 0.79
C LYS A 94 -10.15 10.13 1.79
N LYS A 95 -11.48 10.08 1.97
CA LYS A 95 -12.20 11.01 2.85
C LYS A 95 -12.05 10.66 4.34
N ASN A 96 -12.09 9.37 4.70
CA ASN A 96 -12.22 8.94 6.09
C ASN A 96 -10.91 8.40 6.69
N TYR A 97 -9.98 7.92 5.87
CA TYR A 97 -8.73 7.31 6.28
C TYR A 97 -7.57 8.22 5.89
N ILE A 98 -7.37 9.27 6.69
CA ILE A 98 -6.34 10.28 6.46
C ILE A 98 -5.03 9.81 7.13
N PRO A 99 -3.89 9.79 6.42
CA PRO A 99 -2.61 9.46 7.01
C PRO A 99 -2.27 10.34 8.22
N GLN A 100 -1.84 9.73 9.33
CA GLN A 100 -1.37 10.44 10.52
C GLN A 100 0.12 10.79 10.45
N PHE A 101 0.63 11.04 9.24
CA PHE A 101 2.00 11.43 8.96
C PHE A 101 2.03 12.49 7.87
N ASN A 102 3.12 13.25 7.80
CA ASN A 102 3.31 14.24 6.75
C ASN A 102 3.61 13.54 5.40
N THR A 103 2.58 13.42 4.56
CA THR A 103 2.67 12.77 3.24
C THR A 103 3.64 13.50 2.33
N GLU A 104 3.64 14.84 2.28
CA GLU A 104 4.53 15.61 1.40
C GLU A 104 6.01 15.38 1.72
N LYS A 105 6.38 15.36 3.01
CA LYS A 105 7.76 15.10 3.44
C LYS A 105 8.17 13.67 3.10
N LEU A 106 7.26 12.71 3.30
CA LEU A 106 7.50 11.31 2.98
C LEU A 106 7.64 11.08 1.47
N GLU A 107 6.78 11.68 0.65
CA GLU A 107 6.85 11.61 -0.81
C GLU A 107 8.17 12.19 -1.33
N ARG A 108 8.63 13.32 -0.79
CA ARG A 108 9.96 13.88 -1.13
C ARG A 108 11.11 12.92 -0.80
N TYR A 109 11.02 12.23 0.33
CA TYR A 109 12.00 11.21 0.71
C TYR A 109 11.94 10.00 -0.25
N LEU A 110 10.74 9.56 -0.64
CA LEU A 110 10.55 8.42 -1.53
C LEU A 110 10.85 8.71 -3.01
N LYS A 111 10.95 9.98 -3.44
CA LYS A 111 11.43 10.36 -4.79
C LYS A 111 12.86 9.89 -5.11
N MET A 112 13.57 9.33 -4.13
CA MET A 112 14.84 8.63 -4.33
C MET A 112 14.68 7.18 -4.85
N LEU A 113 13.44 6.69 -5.03
CA LEU A 113 13.13 5.39 -5.64
C LEU A 113 13.45 5.35 -7.12
#